data_AF-A0A9E4LQR9-F1
#
_entry.id   AF-A0A9E4LQR9-F1
#
_cell.length_a   1.000
_cell.length_b   1.000
_cell.length_c   1.000
_cell.angle_alpha   90.00
_cell.angle_beta   90.00
_cell.angle_gamma   90.00
#
_symmetry.space_group_name_H-M   'P 1'
#
loop_
_entity.id
_entity.type
_entity.pdbx_description
1 polymer ?
#
loop_
_entity_poly.entity_id
_entity_poly.type
_entity_poly.pdbx_seq_one_letter_code
_entity_poly.pdbx_strand_id
1 'polypeptide(L)'
;MLQKQGEIDAEGAPVRSRNRAASTPPAERTSPGQFLREVRGELRKVAWPSRAETVNYSIVVLVTVIVLTAMIYGLDWVFSTFILELFES
;
A
#
# COMPACT_ATOMS: atom_id res chain seq x y z
N MET A 1 -47.57 -16.40 -41.40
CA MET A 1 -46.64 -16.19 -40.26
C MET A 1 -47.38 -15.40 -39.20
N LEU A 2 -47.31 -15.85 -37.94
CA LEU A 2 -48.27 -15.56 -36.87
C LEU A 2 -48.28 -14.09 -36.44
N GLN A 3 -49.50 -13.56 -36.34
CA GLN A 3 -49.88 -12.44 -35.49
C GLN A 3 -49.44 -12.73 -34.04
N LYS A 4 -48.54 -11.93 -33.49
CA LYS A 4 -48.51 -11.69 -32.05
C LYS A 4 -49.19 -10.35 -31.81
N GLN A 5 -50.49 -10.46 -31.59
CA GLN A 5 -51.37 -9.38 -31.13
C GLN A 5 -50.74 -8.77 -29.88
N GLY A 6 -50.45 -7.46 -29.95
CA GLY A 6 -50.21 -6.67 -28.76
C GLY A 6 -51.54 -6.63 -27.99
N GLU A 7 -51.53 -7.17 -26.78
CA GLU A 7 -52.62 -7.03 -25.84
C GLU A 7 -52.81 -5.52 -25.60
N ILE A 8 -53.95 -4.99 -26.02
CA ILE A 8 -54.38 -3.62 -25.81
C ILE A 8 -55.38 -3.66 -24.65
N ASP A 9 -55.18 -2.81 -23.65
CA ASP A 9 -56.18 -2.66 -22.59
C ASP A 9 -57.48 -2.02 -23.16
N ALA A 10 -58.55 -2.01 -22.37
CA ALA A 10 -59.86 -1.50 -22.79
C ALA A 10 -59.85 -0.01 -23.20
N GLU A 11 -58.77 0.71 -22.94
CA GLU A 11 -58.56 2.13 -23.28
C GLU A 11 -57.65 2.33 -24.51
N GLY A 12 -57.22 1.25 -25.19
CA GLY A 12 -56.53 1.33 -26.48
C GLY A 12 -55.09 1.84 -26.41
N ALA A 13 -54.48 1.86 -25.23
CA ALA A 13 -53.08 2.22 -25.06
C ALA A 13 -52.17 1.00 -25.37
N PRO A 14 -51.04 1.17 -26.08
CA PRO A 14 -50.13 0.07 -26.33
C PRO A 14 -49.49 -0.39 -25.02
N VAL A 15 -49.79 -1.61 -24.57
CA VAL A 15 -49.13 -2.24 -23.42
C VAL A 15 -47.68 -2.49 -23.79
N ARG A 16 -46.82 -1.55 -23.40
CA ARG A 16 -45.38 -1.59 -23.61
C ARG A 16 -44.84 -2.84 -22.93
N SER A 17 -44.57 -3.88 -23.72
CA SER A 17 -43.80 -5.06 -23.32
C SER A 17 -42.56 -4.57 -22.60
N ARG A 18 -42.58 -4.71 -21.27
CA ARG A 18 -41.47 -4.37 -20.39
C ARG A 18 -40.39 -5.39 -20.69
N ASN A 19 -39.54 -5.06 -21.66
CA ASN A 19 -38.28 -5.72 -21.94
C ASN A 19 -37.56 -5.94 -20.60
N ARG A 20 -37.77 -7.12 -20.02
CA ARG A 20 -36.95 -7.66 -18.95
C ARG A 20 -35.72 -8.22 -19.65
N ALA A 21 -34.93 -7.32 -20.23
CA ALA A 21 -33.54 -7.62 -20.52
C ALA A 21 -32.93 -7.97 -19.17
N ALA A 22 -32.71 -9.25 -18.94
CA ALA A 22 -31.98 -9.75 -17.81
C ALA A 22 -30.60 -9.08 -17.87
N SER A 23 -30.44 -8.02 -17.09
CA SER A 23 -29.16 -7.42 -16.80
C SER A 23 -28.33 -8.48 -16.09
N THR A 24 -27.48 -9.19 -16.83
CA THR A 24 -26.34 -9.90 -16.26
C THR A 24 -25.69 -8.91 -15.29
N PRO A 25 -25.58 -9.22 -13.98
CA PRO A 25 -24.92 -8.33 -13.04
C PRO A 25 -23.54 -7.99 -13.61
N PRO A 26 -23.17 -6.71 -13.73
CA PRO A 26 -21.81 -6.35 -14.09
C PRO A 26 -20.90 -7.09 -13.14
N ALA A 27 -19.94 -7.86 -13.66
CA ALA A 27 -18.91 -8.49 -12.84
C ALA A 27 -18.35 -7.39 -11.92
N GLU A 28 -18.59 -7.54 -10.62
CA GLU A 28 -18.29 -6.57 -9.58
C GLU A 28 -16.77 -6.50 -9.44
N ARG A 29 -16.13 -5.76 -10.35
CA ARG A 29 -14.71 -5.46 -10.29
C ARG A 29 -14.55 -4.55 -9.08
N THR A 30 -13.83 -5.01 -8.06
CA THR A 30 -13.48 -4.21 -6.89
C THR A 30 -12.98 -2.85 -7.36
N SER A 31 -13.74 -1.81 -7.05
CA SER A 31 -13.35 -0.44 -7.40
C SER A 31 -12.06 -0.08 -6.64
N PRO A 32 -11.16 0.74 -7.21
CA PRO A 32 -9.95 1.20 -6.52
C PRO A 32 -10.24 1.83 -5.15
N GLY A 33 -11.39 2.51 -5.01
CA GLY A 33 -11.84 3.08 -3.74
C GLY A 33 -12.22 2.04 -2.68
N GLN A 34 -12.80 0.91 -3.10
CA GLN A 34 -13.08 -0.22 -2.21
C GLN A 34 -11.78 -0.90 -1.75
N PHE A 35 -10.83 -1.11 -2.66
CA PHE A 35 -9.51 -1.65 -2.33
C PHE A 35 -8.75 -0.79 -1.32
N LEU A 36 -8.73 0.54 -1.49
CA LEU A 36 -8.13 1.48 -0.52
C LEU A 36 -8.78 1.38 0.88
N ARG A 37 -10.11 1.19 0.91
CA ARG A 37 -10.85 1.03 2.17
C ARG A 37 -10.48 -0.29 2.86
N GLU A 38 -10.35 -1.36 2.10
CA GLU A 38 -9.90 -2.67 2.59
C GLU A 38 -8.45 -2.61 3.12
N VAL A 39 -7.53 -2.00 2.35
CA VAL A 39 -6.12 -1.79 2.76
C VAL A 39 -6.03 -0.96 4.03
N ARG A 40 -6.81 0.12 4.17
CA ARG A 40 -6.82 0.92 5.40
C ARG A 40 -7.37 0.13 6.59
N GLY A 41 -8.32 -0.78 6.36
CA GLY A 41 -8.80 -1.71 7.37
C GLY A 41 -7.70 -2.64 7.88
N GLU A 42 -6.91 -3.20 6.96
CA GLU A 42 -5.80 -4.10 7.28
C GLU A 42 -4.62 -3.36 7.94
N LEU A 43 -4.26 -2.16 7.45
CA LEU A 43 -3.21 -1.32 8.03
C LEU A 43 -3.48 -0.90 9.48
N ARG A 44 -4.74 -0.89 9.92
CA ARG A 44 -5.10 -0.66 11.33
C ARG A 44 -4.79 -1.84 12.24
N LYS A 45 -4.63 -3.05 11.69
CA LYS A 45 -4.19 -4.24 12.44
C LYS A 45 -2.68 -4.25 12.64
N VAL A 46 -1.93 -3.45 11.87
CA VAL A 46 -0.49 -3.30 12.05
C VAL A 46 -0.26 -2.56 13.37
N ALA A 47 0.46 -3.21 14.27
CA ALA A 47 0.91 -2.59 15.52
C ALA A 47 2.00 -1.57 15.19
N TRP A 48 1.59 -0.33 14.93
CA TRP A 48 2.53 0.76 14.76
C TRP A 48 3.21 1.05 16.10
N PRO A 49 4.55 1.14 16.11
CA PRO A 49 5.29 1.37 17.35
C PRO A 49 4.87 2.70 17.97
N SER A 50 4.95 2.77 19.30
CA SER A 50 4.72 4.03 19.99
C SER A 50 5.83 5.03 19.65
N ARG A 51 5.52 6.33 19.69
CA ARG A 51 6.54 7.38 19.45
C ARG A 51 7.77 7.23 20.35
N ALA A 52 7.55 6.81 21.60
CA ALA A 52 8.61 6.56 22.57
C ALA A 52 9.50 5.38 22.14
N GLU A 53 8.90 4.29 21.68
CA GLU A 53 9.63 3.12 21.19
C GLU A 53 10.47 3.43 19.95
N THR A 54 9.91 4.16 18.99
CA THR A 54 10.67 4.62 17.81
C THR A 54 11.87 5.47 18.22
N VAL A 55 11.68 6.43 19.14
CA VAL A 55 12.76 7.29 19.62
C VAL A 55 13.84 6.48 20.34
N ASN A 56 13.45 5.54 21.21
CA ASN A 56 14.39 4.68 21.91
C ASN A 56 15.26 3.88 20.93
N TYR A 57 14.65 3.24 19.93
CA TYR A 57 15.41 2.51 18.91
C TYR A 57 16.30 3.43 18.08
N SER A 58 15.84 4.62 17.70
CA SER A 58 16.68 5.61 17.01
C SER A 58 17.89 6.04 17.85
N ILE A 59 17.73 6.25 19.16
CA ILE A 59 18.84 6.59 20.06
C ILE A 59 19.86 5.46 20.11
N VAL A 60 19.42 4.21 20.27
CA VAL A 60 20.32 3.05 20.30
C VAL A 60 21.12 2.95 19.01
N VAL A 61 20.47 3.10 17.85
CA VAL A 61 21.16 3.09 16.55
C VAL A 61 22.14 4.27 16.45
N LEU A 62 21.74 5.48 16.84
CA LEU A 62 22.59 6.66 16.79
C LEU A 62 23.87 6.48 17.62
N VAL A 63 23.75 6.00 18.85
CA VAL A 63 24.90 5.70 19.72
C VAL A 63 25.79 4.65 19.09
N THR A 64 25.20 3.58 18.55
CA THR A 64 25.96 2.50 17.90
C THR A 64 26.76 3.01 16.71
N VAL A 65 26.14 3.84 15.86
CA VAL A 65 26.83 4.45 14.70
C VAL A 65 27.99 5.33 15.17
N ILE A 66 27.79 6.18 16.18
CA ILE A 66 28.87 7.03 16.72
C ILE A 66 30.05 6.20 17.22
N VAL A 67 29.78 5.12 17.96
CA VAL A 67 30.84 4.24 18.49
C VAL A 67 31.61 3.57 17.35
N LEU A 68 30.90 3.02 16.35
CA LEU A 68 31.54 2.38 15.20
C LEU A 68 32.36 3.37 14.37
N THR A 69 31.82 4.57 14.12
CA THR A 69 32.54 5.63 13.42
C THR A 69 33.80 6.05 14.18
N ALA A 70 33.72 6.23 15.50
CA ALA A 70 34.89 6.57 16.31
C ALA A 70 35.95 5.46 16.29
N MET A 71 35.53 4.18 16.34
CA MET A 71 36.43 3.04 16.26
C MET A 71 37.15 2.98 14.90
N ILE A 72 36.41 3.11 13.80
CA ILE A 72 36.97 3.11 12.44
C ILE A 72 37.93 4.29 12.27
N TYR A 73 37.51 5.50 12.67
CA TYR A 73 38.35 6.69 12.60
C TYR A 73 39.66 6.54 13.39
N GLY A 74 39.59 6.01 14.61
CA GLY A 74 40.77 5.74 15.42
C GLY A 74 41.70 4.73 14.76
N LEU A 75 41.15 3.67 14.17
CA LEU A 75 41.91 2.65 13.47
C LEU A 75 42.58 3.22 12.21
N ASP A 76 41.86 4.01 11.41
CA ASP A 76 42.40 4.69 10.23
C ASP A 76 43.53 5.66 10.59
N TRP A 77 43.42 6.36 11.72
CA TRP A 77 44.47 7.25 12.21
C TRP A 77 45.75 6.49 12.58
N VAL A 78 45.61 5.37 13.29
CA VAL A 78 46.74 4.49 13.63
C VAL A 78 47.39 3.94 12.37
N PHE A 79 46.61 3.40 11.44
CA PHE A 79 47.14 2.88 10.17
C PHE A 79 47.81 3.97 9.34
N SER A 80 47.23 5.16 9.25
CA SER A 80 47.83 6.28 8.50
C SER A 80 49.20 6.64 9.04
N THR A 81 49.34 6.71 10.36
CA THR A 81 50.62 7.02 11.02
C THR A 81 51.64 5.92 10.77
N PHE A 82 51.25 4.65 10.98
CA PHE A 82 52.12 3.49 10.75
C PHE A 82 52.60 3.37 9.30
N ILE A 83 51.70 3.62 8.34
CA ILE A 83 52.02 3.55 6.92
C ILE A 83 53.00 4.66 6.52
N LEU A 84 52.78 5.90 6.98
CA LEU A 84 53.69 7.02 6.68
C LEU A 84 55.11 6.74 7.20
N GLU A 85 55.22 6.24 8.43
CA GLU A 85 56.51 5.93 9.05
C GLU A 85 57.25 4.78 8.34
N LEU A 86 56.51 3.80 7.81
CA LEU A 86 57.09 2.68 7.05
C LEU A 86 57.54 3.08 5.63
N PHE A 87 56.92 4.08 5.02
CA PHE A 87 57.32 4.58 3.68
C PHE A 87 58.41 5.65 3.72
N GLU A 88 58.58 6.37 4.84
CA GLU A 88 59.70 7.30 5.04
C GLU A 88 60.98 6.61 5.57
N SER A 89 60.91 5.35 6.02
CA SER A 89 62.05 4.50 6.37
C SER A 89 62.59 3.70 5.17
#